data_AF-A0A4P9VZ70-F1
#
_entry.id   AF-A0A4P9VZ70-F1
#
_cell.length_a   1.000
_cell.length_b   1.000
_cell.length_c   1.000
_cell.angle_alpha   90.00
_cell.angle_beta   90.00
_cell.angle_gamma   90.00
#
_symmetry.space_group_name_H-M   'P 1'
#
loop_
_entity.id
_entity.type
_entity.pdbx_description
1 polymer ?
#
loop_
_entity_poly.entity_id
_entity_poly.type
_entity_poly.pdbx_seq_one_letter_code
_entity_poly.pdbx_strand_id
1 'polypeptide(L)'
;RAYVGFKENATDGSREILISQCDPARMHELLGPISKELGAPAVHLAPEVSEVHWALLFPFSHFLDTYSFTINHLAPSSPSSHAAPILSVALDHRDPATDTRTLTLVLTHPHHIWTVLLFDAEVVDWSMSDKTILLDDAGKTHQRRHVIRHAGGHESASWNLTLTVRGAGGSLPVQINGIERDGYHELVEATVSKAKLGRSWRWTDRWGSAEVLARVEAVLPDWTTSLFVGFSVSTVVV
;
A
#
# COMPACT_ATOMS: atom_id res chain seq x y z
N ARG A 1 17.90 -0.44 8.02
CA ARG A 1 17.26 -0.67 6.69
C ARG A 1 16.16 0.35 6.54
N ALA A 2 16.10 1.08 5.43
CA ALA A 2 15.03 2.04 5.15
C ALA A 2 13.96 1.42 4.24
N TYR A 3 12.72 1.82 4.45
CA TYR A 3 11.58 1.50 3.59
C TYR A 3 11.16 2.78 2.92
N VAL A 4 11.15 2.81 1.60
CA VAL A 4 10.89 3.99 0.79
C VAL A 4 9.66 3.72 -0.07
N GLY A 5 8.59 4.48 0.14
CA GLY A 5 7.33 4.32 -0.58
C GLY A 5 7.11 5.51 -1.50
N PHE A 6 6.77 5.28 -2.76
CA PHE A 6 6.06 6.26 -3.57
C PHE A 6 4.59 5.91 -3.51
N LYS A 7 3.78 6.81 -2.96
CA LYS A 7 2.35 6.66 -2.82
C LYS A 7 1.66 7.65 -3.75
N GLU A 8 0.80 7.14 -4.63
CA GLU A 8 -0.15 7.94 -5.40
C GLU A 8 -1.58 7.63 -4.95
N ASN A 9 -2.30 8.64 -4.46
CA ASN A 9 -3.68 8.50 -4.05
C ASN A 9 -4.60 8.83 -5.23
N ALA A 10 -5.18 7.80 -5.85
CA ALA A 10 -6.09 7.96 -6.99
C ALA A 10 -7.43 8.60 -6.60
N THR A 11 -7.77 8.70 -5.32
CA THR A 11 -9.01 9.36 -4.87
C THR A 11 -8.92 10.88 -4.96
N ASP A 12 -7.77 11.48 -4.64
CA ASP A 12 -7.58 12.94 -4.61
C ASP A 12 -6.42 13.45 -5.49
N GLY A 13 -5.70 12.55 -6.14
CA GLY A 13 -4.53 12.84 -6.98
C GLY A 13 -3.26 13.23 -6.20
N SER A 14 -3.28 13.12 -4.87
CA SER A 14 -2.11 13.46 -4.05
C SER A 14 -0.99 12.42 -4.18
N ARG A 15 0.25 12.90 -4.09
CA ARG A 15 1.46 12.09 -4.21
C ARG A 15 2.40 12.38 -3.05
N GLU A 16 2.93 11.31 -2.47
CA GLU A 16 3.80 11.37 -1.31
C GLU A 16 4.98 10.41 -1.47
N ILE A 17 6.16 10.83 -0.99
CA ILE A 17 7.23 9.90 -0.62
C ILE A 17 7.07 9.56 0.85
N LEU A 18 7.15 8.28 1.19
CA LEU A 18 7.17 7.76 2.55
C LEU A 18 8.56 7.21 2.85
N ILE A 19 9.11 7.55 4.01
CA ILE A 19 10.36 6.98 4.51
C ILE A 19 10.12 6.40 5.88
N SER A 20 10.47 5.12 6.06
CA SER A 20 10.29 4.44 7.33
C SER A 20 11.48 3.60 7.73
N GLN A 21 11.65 3.42 9.03
CA GLN A 21 12.64 2.52 9.62
C GLN A 21 12.03 1.81 10.82
N CYS A 22 12.58 0.64 11.14
CA CYS A 22 12.24 -0.08 12.37
C CYS A 22 13.16 0.29 13.54
N ASP A 23 14.29 0.93 13.24
CA ASP A 23 15.21 1.49 14.23
C ASP A 23 15.43 2.97 13.87
N PRO A 24 14.84 3.92 14.61
CA PRO A 24 14.82 5.33 14.26
C PRO A 24 16.14 6.04 14.58
N ALA A 25 17.15 5.37 15.15
CA ALA A 25 18.35 6.00 15.71
C ALA A 25 19.06 6.99 14.76
N ARG A 26 18.97 6.76 13.43
CA ARG A 26 19.61 7.59 12.40
C ARG A 26 18.65 8.17 11.37
N MET A 27 17.34 8.20 11.66
CA MET A 27 16.34 8.69 10.71
C MET A 27 16.59 10.15 10.30
N HIS A 28 16.96 11.00 11.25
CA HIS A 28 17.27 12.42 11.02
C HIS A 28 18.35 12.66 9.95
N GLU A 29 19.29 11.72 9.77
CA GLU A 29 20.34 11.80 8.75
C GLU A 29 19.79 11.58 7.34
N LEU A 30 18.64 10.92 7.19
CA LEU A 30 17.96 10.71 5.92
C LEU A 30 17.07 11.90 5.54
N LEU A 31 16.41 12.52 6.51
CA LEU A 31 15.36 13.51 6.24
C LEU A 31 15.88 14.76 5.54
N GLY A 32 17.04 15.29 5.96
CA GLY A 32 17.61 16.52 5.40
C GLY A 32 17.93 16.45 3.90
N PRO A 33 18.75 15.47 3.45
CA PRO A 33 19.04 15.26 2.04
C PRO A 33 17.79 15.02 1.20
N ILE A 34 16.85 14.20 1.67
CA ILE A 34 15.60 13.90 0.96
C ILE A 34 14.72 15.14 0.85
N SER A 35 14.56 15.91 1.93
CA SER A 35 13.79 17.15 1.90
C SER A 35 14.34 18.14 0.88
N LYS A 36 15.66 18.26 0.79
CA LYS A 36 16.33 19.14 -0.18
C LYS A 36 16.09 18.65 -1.62
N GLU A 37 16.23 17.35 -1.87
CA GLU A 37 16.04 16.76 -3.19
C GLU A 37 14.59 16.88 -3.68
N LEU A 38 13.63 16.55 -2.81
CA LEU A 38 12.21 16.60 -3.15
C LEU A 38 11.64 18.02 -3.13
N GLY A 39 12.34 18.98 -2.52
CA GLY A 39 11.83 20.34 -2.30
C GLY A 39 10.62 20.37 -1.36
N ALA A 40 10.51 19.40 -0.45
CA ALA A 40 9.39 19.24 0.46
C ALA A 40 9.89 18.93 1.89
N PRO A 41 9.28 19.52 2.93
CA PRO A 41 9.65 19.19 4.31
C PRO A 41 9.16 17.79 4.68
N ALA A 42 9.93 17.10 5.54
CA ALA A 42 9.49 15.86 6.16
C ALA A 42 8.40 16.11 7.19
N VAL A 43 7.31 15.33 7.14
CA VAL A 43 6.22 15.35 8.13
C VAL A 43 6.20 14.00 8.83
N HIS A 44 6.33 14.00 10.16
CA HIS A 44 6.20 12.77 10.95
C HIS A 44 4.73 12.34 10.99
N LEU A 45 4.47 11.07 10.68
CA LEU A 45 3.11 10.51 10.69
C LEU A 45 2.79 9.90 12.05
N ALA A 46 1.56 10.09 12.51
CA ALA A 46 1.04 9.35 13.66
C ALA A 46 1.07 7.83 13.37
N PRO A 47 1.28 6.98 14.39
CA PRO A 47 1.40 5.52 14.21
C PRO A 47 0.22 4.90 13.44
N GLU A 48 -1.00 5.35 13.71
CA GLU A 48 -2.22 4.82 13.07
C GLU A 48 -2.27 5.17 11.58
N VAL A 49 -1.74 6.35 11.20
CA VAL A 49 -1.64 6.80 9.80
C VAL A 49 -0.51 6.06 9.09
N SER A 50 0.62 5.89 9.78
CA SER A 50 1.78 5.12 9.29
C SER A 50 1.38 3.69 8.95
N GLU A 51 0.65 3.02 9.84
CA GLU A 51 0.19 1.65 9.64
C GLU A 51 -0.68 1.52 8.39
N VAL A 52 -1.62 2.46 8.19
CA VAL A 52 -2.51 2.50 7.03
C VAL A 52 -1.73 2.74 5.74
N HIS A 53 -0.80 3.70 5.74
CA HIS A 53 0.06 3.99 4.59
C HIS A 53 0.90 2.78 4.15
N TRP A 54 1.27 1.93 5.10
CA TRP A 54 2.04 0.72 4.85
C TRP A 54 1.22 -0.57 4.92
N ALA A 55 -0.11 -0.53 4.69
CA ALA A 55 -0.96 -1.73 4.74
C ALA A 55 -0.44 -2.87 3.81
N LEU A 56 0.26 -2.52 2.72
CA LEU A 56 0.96 -3.45 1.84
C LEU A 56 2.07 -4.28 2.53
N LEU A 57 2.56 -3.85 3.69
CA LEU A 57 3.58 -4.51 4.53
C LEU A 57 3.07 -5.06 5.86
N PHE A 58 1.81 -4.88 6.27
CA PHE A 58 1.13 -5.66 7.33
C PHE A 58 1.60 -7.13 7.49
N PRO A 59 1.70 -7.71 8.71
CA PRO A 59 1.62 -7.02 9.98
C PRO A 59 2.88 -6.21 10.30
N PHE A 60 3.89 -6.20 9.42
CA PHE A 60 5.14 -5.48 9.67
C PHE A 60 4.95 -3.96 9.73
N SER A 61 3.89 -3.44 9.11
CA SER A 61 3.53 -2.02 9.15
C SER A 61 3.33 -1.47 10.57
N HIS A 62 2.99 -2.30 11.57
CA HIS A 62 2.88 -1.89 12.97
C HIS A 62 4.20 -1.40 13.58
N PHE A 63 5.35 -1.77 12.99
CA PHE A 63 6.67 -1.41 13.50
C PHE A 63 7.32 -0.26 12.73
N LEU A 64 6.63 0.31 11.75
CA LEU A 64 7.17 1.34 10.88
C LEU A 64 6.91 2.72 11.46
N ASP A 65 7.99 3.39 11.86
CA ASP A 65 7.96 4.82 12.13
C ASP A 65 8.19 5.59 10.82
N THR A 66 7.24 6.43 10.42
CA THR A 66 7.17 6.97 9.05
C THR A 66 7.19 8.48 9.00
N TYR A 67 7.97 9.00 8.06
CA TYR A 67 7.91 10.39 7.61
C TYR A 67 7.36 10.44 6.19
N SER A 68 6.50 11.42 5.90
CA SER A 68 6.02 11.69 4.54
C SER A 68 6.59 13.00 3.98
N PHE A 69 6.65 13.07 2.65
CA PHE A 69 7.03 14.24 1.88
C PHE A 69 6.00 14.43 0.77
N THR A 70 5.22 15.49 0.83
CA THR A 70 4.24 15.79 -0.24
C THR A 70 4.96 16.28 -1.50
N ILE A 71 4.72 15.62 -2.62
CA ILE A 71 5.43 15.86 -3.89
C ILE A 71 4.49 16.25 -5.04
N ASN A 72 3.32 16.81 -4.73
CA ASN A 72 2.31 17.21 -5.71
C ASN A 72 2.87 18.20 -6.76
N HIS A 73 3.86 19.00 -6.40
CA HIS A 73 4.54 19.97 -7.27
C HIS A 73 5.51 19.34 -8.27
N LEU A 74 5.97 18.11 -8.04
CA LEU A 74 6.83 17.41 -8.98
C LEU A 74 5.96 16.89 -10.13
N ALA A 75 6.04 17.51 -11.30
CA ALA A 75 5.32 16.99 -12.47
C ALA A 75 5.77 15.55 -12.75
N PRO A 76 4.85 14.59 -12.98
CA PRO A 76 5.23 13.27 -13.43
C PRO A 76 5.87 13.44 -14.82
N SER A 77 7.14 13.10 -14.91
CA SER A 77 7.94 13.10 -16.13
C SER A 77 7.38 12.18 -17.22
N SER A 78 6.59 11.19 -16.82
CA SER A 78 5.71 10.41 -17.70
C SER A 78 4.39 10.14 -16.96
N PRO A 79 3.22 10.33 -17.60
CA PRO A 79 1.97 9.91 -17.00
C PRO A 79 2.04 8.40 -16.74
N SER A 80 1.76 7.98 -15.51
CA SER A 80 1.54 6.56 -15.24
C SER A 80 0.33 6.15 -16.09
N SER A 81 0.58 5.40 -17.17
CA SER A 81 -0.49 4.97 -18.07
C SER A 81 -1.40 3.89 -17.46
N HIS A 82 -1.14 3.52 -16.22
CA HIS A 82 -1.75 2.39 -15.54
C HIS A 82 -2.73 2.89 -14.48
N ALA A 83 -4.00 2.54 -14.66
CA ALA A 83 -5.05 2.89 -13.70
C ALA A 83 -4.80 2.20 -12.34
N ALA A 84 -5.09 2.90 -11.25
CA ALA A 84 -5.14 2.31 -9.91
C ALA A 84 -6.14 1.15 -9.85
N PRO A 85 -6.00 0.22 -8.88
CA PRO A 85 -6.99 -0.82 -8.66
C PRO A 85 -8.40 -0.26 -8.47
N ILE A 86 -9.37 -0.92 -9.10
CA ILE A 86 -10.78 -0.53 -9.11
C ILE A 86 -11.59 -1.56 -8.34
N LEU A 87 -12.31 -1.09 -7.32
CA LEU A 87 -13.25 -1.90 -6.56
C LEU A 87 -14.67 -1.65 -7.04
N SER A 88 -15.39 -2.71 -7.37
CA SER A 88 -16.82 -2.67 -7.71
C SER A 88 -17.62 -3.63 -6.84
N VAL A 89 -18.92 -3.38 -6.72
CA VAL A 89 -19.86 -4.22 -5.96
C VAL A 89 -20.72 -4.99 -6.95
N ALA A 90 -20.54 -6.30 -7.03
CA ALA A 90 -21.33 -7.19 -7.90
C ALA A 90 -22.66 -7.61 -7.28
N LEU A 91 -22.73 -7.65 -5.95
CA LEU A 91 -23.93 -7.96 -5.17
C LEU A 91 -23.96 -7.07 -3.92
N ASP A 92 -25.12 -6.49 -3.62
CA ASP A 92 -25.40 -5.80 -2.36
C ASP A 92 -26.79 -6.24 -1.88
N HIS A 93 -26.82 -7.06 -0.83
CA HIS A 93 -28.05 -7.55 -0.22
C HIS A 93 -28.10 -7.15 1.24
N ARG A 94 -29.19 -6.50 1.64
CA ARG A 94 -29.42 -6.04 3.02
C ARG A 94 -30.54 -6.86 3.63
N ASP A 95 -30.29 -7.43 4.79
CA ASP A 95 -31.27 -8.15 5.58
C ASP A 95 -31.55 -7.38 6.89
N PRO A 96 -32.65 -6.61 6.95
CA PRO A 96 -33.04 -5.90 8.15
C PRO A 96 -33.44 -6.81 9.32
N ALA A 97 -33.84 -8.06 9.05
CA ALA A 97 -34.28 -8.97 10.10
C ALA A 97 -33.10 -9.50 10.94
N THR A 98 -31.95 -9.69 10.31
CA THR A 98 -30.71 -10.10 10.98
C THR A 98 -29.73 -8.95 11.22
N ASP A 99 -30.06 -7.74 10.76
CA ASP A 99 -29.19 -6.57 10.71
C ASP A 99 -27.84 -6.86 10.04
N THR A 100 -27.89 -7.47 8.85
CA THR A 100 -26.69 -7.81 8.07
C THR A 100 -26.74 -7.24 6.66
N ARG A 101 -25.54 -7.02 6.09
CA ARG A 101 -25.33 -6.62 4.70
C ARG A 101 -24.33 -7.58 4.06
N THR A 102 -24.73 -8.24 2.98
CA THR A 102 -23.89 -9.13 2.18
C THR A 102 -23.46 -8.42 0.90
N LEU A 103 -22.15 -8.31 0.73
CA LEU A 103 -21.51 -7.64 -0.40
C LEU A 103 -20.63 -8.64 -1.15
N THR A 104 -20.70 -8.66 -2.48
CA THR A 104 -19.67 -9.29 -3.32
C THR A 104 -18.81 -8.19 -3.92
N LEU A 105 -17.62 -8.02 -3.37
CA LEU A 105 -16.61 -7.08 -3.86
C LEU A 105 -15.83 -7.73 -5.01
N VAL A 106 -15.63 -7.01 -6.09
CA VAL A 106 -14.79 -7.41 -7.22
C VAL A 106 -13.69 -6.38 -7.37
N LEU A 107 -12.44 -6.81 -7.18
CA LEU A 107 -11.27 -5.96 -7.36
C LEU A 107 -10.61 -6.27 -8.69
N THR A 108 -10.45 -5.26 -9.54
CA THR A 108 -9.73 -5.33 -10.81
C THR A 108 -8.46 -4.50 -10.71
N HIS A 109 -7.31 -5.08 -11.00
CA HIS A 109 -5.99 -4.50 -10.72
C HIS A 109 -4.96 -4.78 -11.83
N PRO A 110 -5.23 -4.32 -13.07
CA PRO A 110 -4.28 -4.50 -14.15
C PRO A 110 -2.95 -3.81 -13.77
N HIS A 111 -1.83 -4.44 -14.11
CA HIS A 111 -0.48 -3.91 -13.84
C HIS A 111 -0.09 -3.76 -12.36
N HIS A 112 -0.82 -4.40 -11.44
CA HIS A 112 -0.43 -4.48 -10.03
C HIS A 112 -0.21 -5.94 -9.63
N ILE A 113 0.91 -6.21 -8.97
CA ILE A 113 1.28 -7.58 -8.54
C ILE A 113 0.58 -7.98 -7.27
N TRP A 114 0.52 -7.08 -6.28
CA TRP A 114 -0.09 -7.33 -4.99
C TRP A 114 -1.14 -6.27 -4.71
N THR A 115 -2.29 -6.70 -4.23
CA THR A 115 -3.36 -5.80 -3.78
C THR A 115 -3.72 -6.08 -2.34
N VAL A 116 -4.09 -5.01 -1.62
CA VAL A 116 -4.57 -5.08 -0.24
C VAL A 116 -5.89 -4.33 -0.12
N LEU A 117 -6.92 -4.97 0.40
CA LEU A 117 -8.12 -4.31 0.92
C LEU A 117 -7.95 -4.09 2.42
N LEU A 118 -8.25 -2.88 2.85
CA LEU A 118 -8.24 -2.46 4.24
C LEU A 118 -9.58 -1.83 4.57
N PHE A 119 -10.28 -2.39 5.57
CA PHE A 119 -11.56 -1.86 6.03
C PHE A 119 -11.81 -2.25 7.48
N ASP A 120 -12.61 -1.45 8.19
CA ASP A 120 -13.04 -1.72 9.55
C ASP A 120 -14.50 -2.19 9.52
N ALA A 121 -14.77 -3.41 10.00
CA ALA A 121 -16.12 -3.98 10.05
C ALA A 121 -16.22 -5.15 11.04
N GLU A 122 -17.43 -5.41 11.53
CA GLU A 122 -17.78 -6.70 12.12
C GLU A 122 -18.23 -7.63 11.00
N VAL A 123 -17.28 -8.41 10.48
CA VAL A 123 -17.53 -9.44 9.48
C VAL A 123 -18.07 -10.67 10.19
N VAL A 124 -19.28 -11.10 9.81
CA VAL A 124 -19.96 -12.27 10.36
C VAL A 124 -19.82 -13.51 9.48
N ASP A 125 -19.62 -13.32 8.18
CA ASP A 125 -19.28 -14.39 7.25
C ASP A 125 -18.50 -13.86 6.05
N TRP A 126 -17.79 -14.75 5.35
CA TRP A 126 -17.15 -14.44 4.06
C TRP A 126 -16.89 -15.67 3.20
N SER A 127 -16.46 -15.44 1.96
CA SER A 127 -16.12 -16.49 1.00
C SER A 127 -14.72 -17.09 1.17
N MET A 128 -13.92 -16.61 2.14
CA MET A 128 -12.62 -17.23 2.45
C MET A 128 -12.80 -18.54 3.25
N SER A 129 -11.87 -19.47 3.05
CA SER A 129 -11.94 -20.81 3.66
C SER A 129 -11.78 -20.79 5.18
N ASP A 130 -10.90 -19.93 5.69
CA ASP A 130 -10.70 -19.77 7.11
C ASP A 130 -11.68 -18.73 7.67
N LYS A 131 -12.63 -19.21 8.48
CA LYS A 131 -13.58 -18.37 9.22
C LYS A 131 -13.23 -18.28 10.71
N THR A 132 -12.25 -19.07 11.17
CA THR A 132 -11.83 -19.07 12.57
C THR A 132 -11.27 -17.72 12.98
N ILE A 133 -10.62 -17.04 12.02
CA ILE A 133 -10.09 -15.70 12.28
C ILE A 133 -11.18 -14.69 12.58
N LEU A 134 -12.44 -14.88 12.18
CA LEU A 134 -13.54 -13.94 12.46
C LEU A 134 -14.00 -13.95 13.93
N LEU A 135 -13.64 -15.00 14.67
CA LEU A 135 -14.12 -15.24 16.02
C LEU A 135 -13.06 -14.86 17.06
N ASP A 136 -13.50 -14.32 18.19
CA ASP A 136 -12.68 -14.21 19.40
C ASP A 136 -12.62 -15.53 20.19
N ASP A 137 -11.91 -15.54 21.32
CA ASP A 137 -11.79 -16.69 22.22
C ASP A 137 -13.15 -17.19 22.76
N ALA A 138 -14.18 -16.33 22.75
CA ALA A 138 -15.55 -16.66 23.15
C ALA A 138 -16.43 -17.11 21.97
N GLY A 139 -15.86 -17.24 20.76
CA GLY A 139 -16.59 -17.65 19.56
C GLY A 139 -17.47 -16.55 18.96
N LYS A 140 -17.18 -15.28 19.21
CA LYS A 140 -17.99 -14.13 18.76
C LYS A 140 -17.26 -13.24 17.76
N THR A 141 -18.04 -12.67 16.86
CA THR A 141 -17.59 -11.64 15.91
C THR A 141 -17.56 -10.28 16.59
N HIS A 142 -16.64 -9.40 16.17
CA HIS A 142 -16.52 -8.04 16.69
C HIS A 142 -16.02 -7.08 15.61
N GLN A 143 -16.28 -5.79 15.82
CA GLN A 143 -15.74 -4.71 14.99
C GLN A 143 -14.22 -4.68 15.08
N ARG A 144 -13.55 -4.75 13.93
CA ARG A 144 -12.09 -4.63 13.83
C ARG A 144 -11.64 -4.31 12.41
N ARG A 145 -10.36 -4.03 12.29
CA ARG A 145 -9.63 -3.89 11.03
C ARG A 145 -9.41 -5.23 10.36
N HIS A 146 -9.72 -5.31 9.08
CA HIS A 146 -9.40 -6.45 8.22
C HIS A 146 -8.42 -6.00 7.14
N VAL A 147 -7.34 -6.78 6.96
CA VAL A 147 -6.31 -6.55 5.95
C VAL A 147 -6.28 -7.76 5.03
N ILE A 148 -6.96 -7.67 3.89
CA ILE A 148 -7.08 -8.79 2.95
C ILE A 148 -6.08 -8.60 1.83
N ARG A 149 -5.20 -9.58 1.66
CA ARG A 149 -4.15 -9.54 0.65
C ARG A 149 -4.41 -10.55 -0.44
N HIS A 150 -4.23 -10.07 -1.67
CA HIS A 150 -4.16 -10.94 -2.81
C HIS A 150 -2.83 -10.74 -3.52
N ALA A 151 -2.00 -11.78 -3.47
CA ALA A 151 -0.79 -11.87 -4.26
C ALA A 151 -1.14 -12.47 -5.62
N GLY A 152 -1.54 -11.61 -6.57
CA GLY A 152 -1.86 -12.04 -7.93
C GLY A 152 -0.59 -12.39 -8.70
N GLY A 153 -0.46 -13.66 -9.10
CA GLY A 153 0.59 -14.09 -10.01
C GLY A 153 0.36 -13.63 -11.45
N HIS A 154 1.25 -14.04 -12.35
CA HIS A 154 1.09 -13.88 -13.80
C HIS A 154 -0.31 -14.36 -14.22
N GLU A 155 -1.09 -13.50 -14.91
CA GLU A 155 -2.44 -13.71 -15.48
C GLU A 155 -3.69 -13.38 -14.64
N SER A 156 -3.65 -13.22 -13.31
CA SER A 156 -4.85 -12.78 -12.56
C SER A 156 -4.90 -11.25 -12.45
N ALA A 157 -5.72 -10.60 -13.26
CA ALA A 157 -5.97 -9.14 -13.17
C ALA A 157 -7.17 -8.78 -12.29
N SER A 158 -7.84 -9.77 -11.70
CA SER A 158 -8.98 -9.55 -10.80
C SER A 158 -9.17 -10.69 -9.81
N TRP A 159 -9.87 -10.38 -8.71
CA TRP A 159 -10.36 -11.34 -7.73
C TRP A 159 -11.64 -10.79 -7.07
N ASN A 160 -12.36 -11.65 -6.36
CA ASN A 160 -13.56 -11.26 -5.64
C ASN A 160 -13.55 -11.76 -4.19
N LEU A 161 -14.34 -11.08 -3.36
CA LEU A 161 -14.59 -11.43 -1.97
C LEU A 161 -16.06 -11.18 -1.68
N THR A 162 -16.77 -12.23 -1.28
CA THR A 162 -18.10 -12.08 -0.68
C THR A 162 -17.94 -11.97 0.82
N LEU A 163 -18.55 -10.95 1.42
CA LEU A 163 -18.53 -10.69 2.85
C LEU A 163 -19.92 -10.34 3.35
N THR A 164 -20.27 -10.85 4.52
CA THR A 164 -21.46 -10.47 5.27
C THR A 164 -20.99 -9.71 6.50
N VAL A 165 -21.45 -8.47 6.66
CA VAL A 165 -21.12 -7.59 7.79
C VAL A 165 -22.36 -7.26 8.60
N ARG A 166 -22.17 -6.98 9.89
CA ARG A 166 -23.23 -6.43 10.75
C ARG A 166 -23.51 -4.98 10.40
N GLY A 167 -24.80 -4.59 10.40
CA GLY A 167 -25.28 -3.24 10.11
C GLY A 167 -25.82 -3.09 8.69
N ALA A 168 -27.08 -3.45 8.46
CA ALA A 168 -27.74 -3.43 7.13
C ALA A 168 -27.80 -2.03 6.48
N GLY A 169 -27.75 -0.97 7.29
CA GLY A 169 -27.78 0.43 6.85
C GLY A 169 -26.41 1.08 6.64
N GLY A 170 -25.33 0.45 7.09
CA GLY A 170 -24.00 1.07 7.16
C GLY A 170 -23.32 1.19 5.80
N SER A 171 -22.60 2.31 5.60
CA SER A 171 -21.58 2.41 4.57
C SER A 171 -20.30 1.70 5.03
N LEU A 172 -19.56 1.11 4.09
CA LEU A 172 -18.29 0.45 4.36
C LEU A 172 -17.18 1.19 3.59
N PRO A 173 -16.39 2.04 4.25
CA PRO A 173 -15.18 2.57 3.67
C PRO A 173 -14.16 1.45 3.46
N VAL A 174 -13.70 1.30 2.22
CA VAL A 174 -12.67 0.33 1.84
C VAL A 174 -11.52 1.09 1.19
N GLN A 175 -10.34 0.98 1.79
CA GLN A 175 -9.10 1.42 1.17
C GLN A 175 -8.49 0.26 0.38
N ILE A 176 -8.04 0.55 -0.83
CA ILE A 176 -7.38 -0.37 -1.72
C ILE A 176 -5.96 0.12 -1.91
N ASN A 177 -4.99 -0.77 -1.72
CA ASN A 177 -3.58 -0.52 -2.05
C ASN A 177 -3.18 -1.48 -3.17
N GLY A 178 -2.40 -1.00 -4.13
CA GLY A 178 -1.84 -1.83 -5.21
C GLY A 178 -0.36 -1.56 -5.39
N ILE A 179 0.47 -2.61 -5.32
CA ILE A 179 1.89 -2.51 -5.68
C ILE A 179 2.05 -2.63 -7.18
N GLU A 180 2.74 -1.67 -7.77
CA GLU A 180 3.01 -1.58 -9.20
C GLU A 180 3.84 -2.80 -9.66
N ARG A 181 3.38 -3.48 -10.72
CA ARG A 181 3.97 -4.75 -11.22
C ARG A 181 5.40 -4.59 -11.72
N ASP A 182 5.68 -3.46 -12.34
CA ASP A 182 6.89 -3.22 -13.13
C ASP A 182 7.91 -2.36 -12.36
N GLY A 183 7.80 -2.29 -11.03
CA GLY A 183 8.84 -1.67 -10.19
C GLY A 183 10.21 -2.36 -10.26
N TYR A 184 10.30 -3.59 -10.78
CA TYR A 184 11.51 -4.41 -10.79
C TYR A 184 11.69 -5.14 -12.13
N HIS A 185 12.38 -4.56 -13.12
CA HIS A 185 12.52 -5.19 -14.45
C HIS A 185 13.87 -5.84 -14.70
N GLU A 186 14.97 -5.21 -14.28
CA GLU A 186 16.30 -5.66 -14.66
C GLU A 186 17.10 -5.99 -13.41
N LEU A 187 17.66 -7.19 -13.34
CA LEU A 187 18.62 -7.55 -12.32
C LEU A 187 20.01 -7.08 -12.78
N VAL A 188 20.45 -5.91 -12.31
CA VAL A 188 21.71 -5.27 -12.70
C VAL A 188 22.83 -5.59 -11.70
N GLU A 189 24.08 -5.59 -12.13
CA GLU A 189 25.20 -5.66 -11.19
C GLU A 189 25.23 -4.39 -10.32
N ALA A 190 25.17 -4.57 -9.01
CA ALA A 190 25.22 -3.49 -8.04
C ALA A 190 26.66 -3.28 -7.57
N THR A 191 27.16 -2.06 -7.71
CA THR A 191 28.44 -1.64 -7.13
C THR A 191 28.24 -0.39 -6.29
N VAL A 192 28.55 -0.48 -5.00
CA VAL A 192 28.64 0.68 -4.10
C VAL A 192 30.10 0.87 -3.76
N SER A 193 30.64 2.06 -4.01
CA SER A 193 31.98 2.49 -3.57
C SER A 193 33.09 1.43 -3.72
N LYS A 194 33.16 0.79 -4.90
CA LYS A 194 34.14 -0.26 -5.31
C LYS A 194 33.89 -1.68 -4.77
N ALA A 195 32.86 -1.93 -3.98
CA ALA A 195 32.44 -3.29 -3.59
C ALA A 195 31.36 -3.82 -4.55
N LYS A 196 31.56 -5.04 -5.08
CA LYS A 196 30.50 -5.77 -5.81
C LYS A 196 29.49 -6.29 -4.79
N LEU A 197 28.28 -5.73 -4.77
CA LEU A 197 27.19 -6.17 -3.91
C LEU A 197 26.42 -7.39 -4.48
N GLY A 198 26.80 -7.84 -5.68
CA GLY A 198 26.08 -8.86 -6.44
C GLY A 198 25.16 -8.22 -7.47
N ARG A 199 23.91 -8.67 -7.55
CA ARG A 199 22.91 -8.09 -8.44
C ARG A 199 21.77 -7.44 -7.65
N SER A 200 21.37 -6.23 -8.03
CA SER A 200 20.18 -5.53 -7.51
C SER A 200 19.14 -5.38 -8.60
N TRP A 201 17.88 -5.24 -8.21
CA TRP A 201 16.86 -4.86 -9.17
C TRP A 201 16.98 -3.37 -9.51
N ARG A 202 17.04 -3.04 -10.79
CA ARG A 202 16.91 -1.69 -11.34
C ARG A 202 15.43 -1.43 -11.62
N TRP A 203 14.97 -0.29 -11.13
CA TRP A 203 13.64 0.27 -11.40
C TRP A 203 13.41 0.45 -12.89
N THR A 204 12.19 0.20 -13.39
CA THR A 204 11.85 0.63 -14.75
C THR A 204 11.68 2.12 -14.81
N ASP A 205 12.03 2.74 -15.93
CA ASP A 205 11.60 4.10 -16.28
C ASP A 205 10.14 4.19 -16.76
N ARG A 206 9.39 3.08 -16.71
CA ARG A 206 8.04 2.96 -17.27
C ARG A 206 6.95 3.46 -16.33
N TRP A 207 7.28 3.72 -15.06
CA TRP A 207 6.36 4.23 -14.06
C TRP A 207 6.84 5.59 -13.54
N GLY A 208 5.89 6.51 -13.33
CA GLY A 208 6.20 7.83 -12.76
C GLY A 208 6.81 7.74 -11.36
N SER A 209 6.53 6.66 -10.61
CA SER A 209 7.12 6.38 -9.31
C SER A 209 8.64 6.21 -9.37
N ALA A 210 9.15 5.56 -10.40
CA ALA A 210 10.55 5.13 -10.46
C ALA A 210 11.54 6.28 -10.58
N GLU A 211 11.22 7.32 -11.36
CA GLU A 211 12.10 8.50 -11.44
C GLU A 211 12.23 9.18 -10.09
N VAL A 212 11.11 9.37 -9.38
CA VAL A 212 11.13 10.02 -8.07
C VAL A 212 11.87 9.15 -7.05
N LEU A 213 11.65 7.84 -7.07
CA LEU A 213 12.37 6.91 -6.19
C LEU A 213 13.88 6.88 -6.49
N ALA A 214 14.29 6.98 -7.75
CA ALA A 214 15.70 7.07 -8.14
C ALA A 214 16.37 8.36 -7.63
N ARG A 215 15.64 9.49 -7.64
CA ARG A 215 16.13 10.74 -7.03
C ARG A 215 16.33 10.60 -5.52
N VAL A 216 15.42 9.92 -4.84
CA VAL A 216 15.56 9.61 -3.41
C VAL A 216 16.76 8.68 -3.18
N GLU A 217 16.90 7.62 -3.96
CA GLU A 217 18.03 6.68 -3.87
C GLU A 217 19.39 7.39 -4.00
N ALA A 218 19.51 8.33 -4.94
CA ALA A 218 20.75 9.07 -5.20
C ALA A 218 21.24 9.94 -4.03
N VAL A 219 20.35 10.29 -3.09
CA VAL A 219 20.68 11.11 -1.91
C VAL A 219 20.70 10.31 -0.61
N LEU A 220 20.41 9.00 -0.65
CA LEU A 220 20.55 8.14 0.52
C LEU A 220 22.03 7.90 0.82
N PRO A 221 22.44 7.89 2.10
CA PRO A 221 23.80 7.53 2.48
C PRO A 221 24.15 6.09 2.09
N ASP A 222 25.40 5.85 1.68
CA ASP A 222 25.93 4.53 1.28
C ASP A 222 25.75 3.41 2.31
N TRP A 223 25.61 3.74 3.59
CA TRP A 223 25.37 2.77 4.66
C TRP A 223 23.92 2.28 4.72
N THR A 224 23.02 2.89 3.96
CA THR A 224 21.59 2.58 3.96
C THR A 224 21.31 1.42 3.02
N THR A 225 20.77 0.33 3.54
CA THR A 225 20.08 -0.66 2.72
C THR A 225 18.60 -0.31 2.65
N SER A 226 18.03 -0.24 1.45
CA SER A 226 16.65 0.21 1.25
C SER A 226 15.80 -0.82 0.51
N LEU A 227 14.52 -0.89 0.88
CA LEU A 227 13.46 -1.43 0.03
C LEU A 227 12.69 -0.23 -0.53
N PHE A 228 12.54 -0.11 -1.84
CA PHE A 228 11.64 0.88 -2.41
C PHE A 228 10.37 0.20 -2.93
N VAL A 229 9.25 0.90 -2.95
CA VAL A 229 7.98 0.38 -3.48
C VAL A 229 7.20 1.55 -4.08
N GLY A 230 6.80 1.43 -5.35
CA GLY A 230 5.76 2.27 -5.94
C GLY A 230 4.40 1.62 -5.75
N PHE A 231 3.42 2.37 -5.26
CA PHE A 231 2.07 1.86 -5.06
C PHE A 231 1.00 2.95 -5.19
N SER A 232 -0.17 2.52 -5.63
CA SER A 232 -1.36 3.35 -5.69
C SER A 232 -2.30 3.02 -4.54
N VAL A 233 -3.02 4.05 -4.07
CA VAL A 233 -4.05 3.94 -3.05
C VAL A 233 -5.33 4.55 -3.58
N SER A 234 -6.46 3.91 -3.29
CA SER A 234 -7.78 4.50 -3.50
C SER A 234 -8.68 4.17 -2.31
N THR A 235 -9.56 5.09 -1.96
CA THR A 235 -10.61 4.86 -0.95
C THR A 235 -11.96 4.96 -1.63
N VAL A 236 -12.77 3.93 -1.42
CA VAL A 236 -14.13 3.83 -1.96
C VAL A 236 -15.07 3.56 -0.80
N VAL A 237 -16.24 4.20 -0.81
CA VAL A 237 -17.31 3.90 0.14
C VAL A 237 -18.30 3.01 -0.57
N VAL A 238 -18.45 1.77 -0.09
CA VAL A 238 -19.41 0.79 -0.65
C VAL A 238 -20.66 0.67 0.21
#